data_AF-A0A127PBT6-F1
#
_entry.id   AF-A0A127PBT6-F1
#
_cell.length_a   1.000
_cell.length_b   1.000
_cell.length_c   1.000
_cell.angle_alpha   90.00
_cell.angle_beta   90.00
_cell.angle_gamma   90.00
#
_symmetry.space_group_name_H-M   'P 1'
#
loop_
_entity.id
_entity.type
_entity.pdbx_description
1 polymer ?
#
loop_
_entity_poly.entity_id
_entity_poly.type
_entity_poly.pdbx_seq_one_letter_code
_entity_poly.pdbx_strand_id
1 'polypeptide(L)'
;MRTSLPLAMDQLNEFGPEAQALVRRAGTRDVTITSWDAPGATPAVLSGLVAERRMIGPMLEEVLHPIAGASGASFNRADFLTFNRLEGRWQYMSMDSRAPDGLMSAFSLDADPEQRVFMSFQPFATPNISGTSAIGQMLRMEQVIVRQDADHEVKDQYFTAAGSTPVKWLGNRYSYTRRK
;
A
#
# COMPACT_ATOMS: atom_id res chain seq x y z
N MET A 1 -37.64 -29.58 -5.15
CA MET A 1 -37.10 -28.28 -4.68
C MET A 1 -36.07 -27.82 -5.68
N ARG A 2 -36.26 -26.66 -6.33
CA ARG A 2 -35.20 -26.02 -7.12
C ARG A 2 -34.36 -25.17 -6.17
N THR A 3 -33.11 -25.56 -5.96
CA THR A 3 -32.10 -24.67 -5.37
C THR A 3 -31.94 -23.48 -6.31
N SER A 4 -32.30 -22.28 -5.83
CA SER A 4 -31.99 -21.05 -6.57
C SER A 4 -30.47 -20.90 -6.62
N LEU A 5 -29.91 -20.83 -7.83
CA LEU A 5 -28.50 -20.49 -7.99
C LEU A 5 -28.25 -19.09 -7.40
N PRO A 6 -27.10 -18.86 -6.75
CA PRO A 6 -26.74 -17.53 -6.25
C PRO A 6 -26.78 -16.50 -7.39
N LEU A 7 -27.19 -15.27 -7.11
CA LEU A 7 -27.16 -14.22 -8.11
C LEU A 7 -25.69 -13.94 -8.48
N ALA A 8 -25.42 -13.54 -9.72
CA ALA A 8 -24.07 -13.21 -10.16
C ALA A 8 -23.39 -12.16 -9.25
N MET A 9 -24.18 -11.26 -8.67
CA MET A 9 -23.73 -10.30 -7.67
C MET A 9 -23.21 -10.94 -6.39
N ASP A 10 -23.86 -11.99 -5.90
CA ASP A 10 -23.43 -12.71 -4.69
C ASP A 10 -22.08 -13.39 -4.94
N GLN A 11 -21.92 -13.99 -6.12
CA GLN A 11 -20.68 -14.66 -6.54
C GLN A 11 -19.49 -13.70 -6.65
N LEU A 12 -19.72 -12.42 -6.96
CA LEU A 12 -18.66 -11.41 -7.05
C LEU A 12 -18.18 -10.92 -5.68
N ASN A 13 -19.03 -11.03 -4.65
CA ASN A 13 -18.69 -10.70 -3.27
C ASN A 13 -18.02 -11.88 -2.52
N GLU A 14 -18.06 -13.09 -3.07
CA GLU A 14 -17.35 -14.25 -2.55
C GLU A 14 -15.84 -14.17 -2.76
N PHE A 15 -15.11 -14.92 -1.92
CA PHE A 15 -13.66 -15.03 -1.98
C PHE A 15 -13.22 -15.81 -3.24
N GLY A 16 -12.91 -15.08 -4.30
CA GLY A 16 -12.17 -15.58 -5.45
C GLY A 16 -10.70 -15.94 -5.11
N PRO A 17 -9.94 -16.47 -6.07
CA PRO A 17 -8.54 -16.87 -5.87
C PRO A 17 -7.66 -15.75 -5.28
N GLU A 18 -7.86 -14.51 -5.71
CA GLU A 18 -7.09 -13.35 -5.27
C GLU A 18 -7.41 -12.99 -3.81
N ALA A 19 -8.68 -13.00 -3.43
CA ALA A 19 -9.11 -12.77 -2.05
C ALA A 19 -8.61 -13.90 -1.11
N GLN A 20 -8.67 -15.16 -1.54
CA GLN A 20 -8.06 -16.29 -0.80
C GLN A 20 -6.55 -16.10 -0.64
N ALA A 21 -5.90 -15.47 -1.61
CA ALA A 21 -4.49 -15.15 -1.54
C ALA A 21 -4.20 -14.01 -0.56
N LEU A 22 -5.09 -13.01 -0.46
CA LEU A 22 -5.02 -11.96 0.55
C LEU A 22 -5.19 -12.48 1.98
N VAL A 23 -5.97 -13.56 2.21
CA VAL A 23 -6.07 -14.21 3.54
C VAL A 23 -4.69 -14.58 4.06
N ARG A 24 -3.78 -15.05 3.20
CA ARG A 24 -2.40 -15.40 3.61
C ARG A 24 -1.60 -14.19 4.08
N ARG A 25 -1.99 -12.97 3.69
CA ARG A 25 -1.34 -11.72 4.09
C ARG A 25 -1.84 -11.19 5.43
N ALA A 26 -3.04 -11.61 5.87
CA ALA A 26 -3.63 -11.21 7.14
C ALA A 26 -2.79 -11.63 8.36
N GLY A 27 -3.11 -11.00 9.50
CA GLY A 27 -2.38 -11.12 10.77
C GLY A 27 -1.49 -9.91 11.05
N THR A 28 -0.77 -9.97 12.15
CA THR A 28 0.11 -8.88 12.61
C THR A 28 1.51 -9.00 12.01
N ARG A 29 2.09 -7.87 11.61
CA ARG A 29 3.42 -7.78 10.99
C ARG A 29 4.26 -6.74 11.72
N ASP A 30 5.51 -7.07 11.99
CA ASP A 30 6.54 -6.08 12.30
C ASP A 30 6.93 -5.34 11.01
N VAL A 31 7.07 -4.02 11.08
CA VAL A 31 7.35 -3.18 9.92
C VAL A 31 8.58 -2.30 10.16
N THR A 32 9.45 -2.24 9.16
CA THR A 32 10.48 -1.21 9.04
C THR A 32 10.19 -0.37 7.80
N ILE A 33 10.19 0.95 7.93
CA ILE A 33 10.11 1.88 6.80
C ILE A 33 11.50 2.43 6.55
N THR A 34 11.94 2.38 5.30
CA THR A 34 13.12 3.10 4.82
C THR A 34 12.68 4.12 3.78
N SER A 35 13.07 5.38 3.96
CA SER A 35 12.63 6.51 3.13
C SER A 35 13.82 7.26 2.54
N TRP A 36 13.68 7.71 1.29
CA TRP A 36 14.64 8.55 0.59
C TRP A 36 13.93 9.78 0.02
N ASP A 37 14.33 10.96 0.50
CA ASP A 37 13.68 12.23 0.12
C ASP A 37 14.00 12.64 -1.33
N ALA A 38 15.09 12.14 -1.90
CA ALA A 38 15.53 12.47 -3.26
C ALA A 38 16.41 11.35 -3.86
N PRO A 39 16.65 11.35 -5.18
CA PRO A 39 17.60 10.44 -5.82
C PRO A 39 18.99 10.51 -5.16
N GLY A 40 19.49 9.37 -4.69
CA GLY A 40 20.82 9.26 -4.07
C GLY A 40 20.92 9.80 -2.64
N ALA A 41 19.83 10.23 -2.01
CA ALA A 41 19.83 10.67 -0.62
C ALA A 41 20.23 9.53 0.35
N THR A 42 20.74 9.90 1.53
CA THR A 42 20.91 8.93 2.63
C THR A 42 19.53 8.53 3.16
N PRO A 43 19.24 7.22 3.33
CA PRO A 43 17.94 6.80 3.83
C PRO A 43 17.70 7.17 5.28
N ALA A 44 16.47 7.58 5.59
CA ALA A 44 15.94 7.57 6.95
C ALA A 44 15.29 6.21 7.24
N VAL A 45 15.48 5.67 8.44
CA VAL A 45 14.90 4.38 8.86
C VAL A 45 14.01 4.60 10.08
N LEU A 46 12.76 4.12 9.97
CA LEU A 46 11.81 4.09 11.06
C LEU A 46 11.46 2.62 11.37
N SER A 47 11.73 2.20 12.60
CA SER A 47 11.47 0.85 13.10
C SER A 47 10.53 0.89 14.31
N GLY A 48 10.20 -0.28 14.87
CA GLY A 48 9.25 -0.37 15.97
C GLY A 48 7.81 -0.06 15.52
N LEU A 49 7.47 -0.46 14.29
CA LEU A 49 6.13 -0.29 13.75
C LEU A 49 5.43 -1.64 13.65
N VAL A 50 4.11 -1.63 13.77
CA VAL A 50 3.25 -2.80 13.59
C VAL A 50 2.18 -2.49 12.57
N ALA A 51 2.00 -3.42 11.63
CA ALA A 51 0.86 -3.46 10.73
C ALA A 51 -0.09 -4.57 11.14
N GLU A 52 -1.33 -4.21 11.43
CA GLU A 52 -2.42 -5.14 11.70
C GLU A 52 -3.24 -5.32 10.43
N ARG A 53 -3.30 -6.56 9.93
CA ARG A 53 -4.02 -6.88 8.68
C ARG A 53 -5.20 -7.78 8.94
N ARG A 54 -6.39 -7.39 8.44
CA ARG A 54 -7.61 -8.21 8.51
C ARG A 54 -8.39 -8.16 7.21
N MET A 55 -9.16 -9.21 6.95
CA MET A 55 -10.08 -9.24 5.82
C MET A 55 -11.39 -8.50 6.18
N ILE A 56 -11.87 -7.67 5.26
CA ILE A 56 -13.21 -7.06 5.28
C ILE A 56 -13.88 -7.47 3.96
N GLY A 57 -14.64 -8.56 3.99
CA GLY A 57 -15.04 -9.23 2.76
C GLY A 57 -13.81 -9.64 1.93
N PRO A 58 -13.82 -9.50 0.59
CA PRO A 58 -12.69 -9.87 -0.27
C PRO A 58 -11.50 -8.87 -0.23
N MET A 59 -11.58 -7.83 0.61
CA MET A 59 -10.58 -6.77 0.73
C MET A 59 -9.71 -6.97 1.97
N LEU A 60 -8.42 -6.70 1.85
CA LEU A 60 -7.48 -6.67 2.97
C LEU A 60 -7.35 -5.23 3.47
N GLU A 61 -7.70 -5.00 4.73
CA GLU A 61 -7.37 -3.78 5.46
C GLU A 61 -6.02 -3.97 6.17
N GLU A 62 -5.17 -2.95 6.13
CA GLU A 62 -3.95 -2.82 6.93
C GLU A 62 -4.02 -1.52 7.73
N VAL A 63 -3.82 -1.60 9.05
CA VAL A 63 -3.58 -0.44 9.91
C VAL A 63 -2.15 -0.47 10.42
N LEU A 64 -1.36 0.54 10.08
CA LEU A 64 0.04 0.69 10.45
C LEU A 64 0.19 1.80 11.48
N HIS A 65 0.85 1.49 12.60
CA HIS A 65 1.12 2.43 13.68
C HIS A 65 2.42 2.08 14.42
N PRO A 66 3.04 3.04 15.14
CA PRO A 66 4.14 2.74 16.04
C PRO A 66 3.70 1.86 17.22
N ILE A 67 4.61 1.03 17.74
CA ILE A 67 4.41 0.38 19.05
C ILE A 67 4.60 1.38 20.18
N ALA A 68 4.09 1.04 21.37
CA ALA A 68 4.34 1.83 22.57
C ALA A 68 5.85 1.98 22.82
N GLY A 69 6.32 3.22 23.01
CA GLY A 69 7.73 3.52 23.22
C GLY A 69 8.60 3.55 21.97
N ALA A 70 8.03 3.41 20.77
CA ALA A 70 8.74 3.66 19.52
C ALA A 70 9.22 5.12 19.45
N SER A 71 10.36 5.33 18.79
CA SER A 71 10.88 6.67 18.54
C SER A 71 10.06 7.40 17.46
N GLY A 72 9.84 8.70 17.66
CA GLY A 72 9.13 9.55 16.71
C GLY A 72 7.71 9.91 17.13
N ALA A 73 7.02 10.67 16.27
CA ALA A 73 5.65 11.07 16.50
C ALA A 73 4.70 9.88 16.31
N SER A 74 3.64 9.82 17.12
CA SER A 74 2.54 8.89 16.90
C SER A 74 1.86 9.19 15.56
N PHE A 75 1.51 8.14 14.81
CA PHE A 75 0.78 8.26 13.56
C PHE A 75 -0.09 7.03 13.34
N ASN A 76 -1.05 7.16 12.42
CA ASN A 76 -1.80 6.03 11.89
C ASN A 76 -1.84 6.11 10.38
N ARG A 77 -1.69 4.96 9.73
CA ARG A 77 -1.93 4.80 8.31
C ARG A 77 -2.88 3.64 8.10
N ALA A 78 -3.89 3.84 7.26
CA ALA A 78 -4.81 2.79 6.85
C ALA A 78 -4.67 2.55 5.35
N ASP A 79 -4.54 1.29 4.95
CA ASP A 79 -4.50 0.85 3.57
C ASP A 79 -5.56 -0.21 3.32
N PHE A 80 -6.11 -0.20 2.11
CA PHE A 80 -7.04 -1.19 1.62
C PHE A 80 -6.52 -1.76 0.30
N LEU A 81 -6.46 -3.09 0.18
CA LEU A 81 -6.05 -3.78 -1.04
C LEU A 81 -7.13 -4.81 -1.42
N THR A 82 -7.57 -4.79 -2.66
CA THR A 82 -8.55 -5.76 -3.18
C THR A 82 -8.29 -6.06 -4.65
N PHE A 83 -8.75 -7.21 -5.11
CA PHE A 83 -8.86 -7.49 -6.54
C PHE A 83 -10.30 -7.31 -6.97
N ASN A 84 -10.55 -6.35 -7.85
CA ASN A 84 -11.88 -6.13 -8.39
C ASN A 84 -12.11 -7.07 -9.57
N ARG A 85 -12.95 -8.09 -9.36
CA ARG A 85 -13.28 -9.12 -10.36
C ARG A 85 -14.12 -8.61 -11.53
N LEU A 86 -14.81 -7.49 -11.39
CA LEU A 86 -15.54 -6.85 -12.49
C LEU A 86 -14.58 -6.11 -13.43
N GLU A 87 -13.57 -5.44 -12.85
CA GLU A 87 -12.58 -4.68 -13.61
C GLU A 87 -11.35 -5.52 -14.01
N GLY A 88 -11.17 -6.69 -13.40
CA GLY A 88 -10.03 -7.58 -13.67
C GLY A 88 -8.69 -7.00 -13.20
N ARG A 89 -8.68 -6.18 -12.14
CA ARG A 89 -7.47 -5.47 -11.68
C ARG A 89 -7.44 -5.27 -10.16
N TRP A 90 -6.25 -5.06 -9.63
CA TRP A 90 -6.03 -4.65 -8.25
C TRP A 90 -6.44 -3.19 -8.04
N GLN A 91 -7.08 -2.94 -6.91
CA GLN A 91 -7.44 -1.61 -6.44
C GLN A 91 -6.86 -1.43 -5.05
N TYR A 92 -6.38 -0.22 -4.79
CA TYR A 92 -5.75 0.13 -3.53
C TYR A 92 -6.12 1.55 -3.13
N MET A 93 -6.24 1.77 -1.83
CA MET A 93 -6.46 3.09 -1.26
C MET A 93 -5.70 3.21 0.05
N SER A 94 -5.08 4.37 0.28
CA SER A 94 -4.28 4.65 1.46
C SER A 94 -4.64 6.02 2.04
N MET A 95 -4.56 6.12 3.35
CA MET A 95 -4.60 7.37 4.10
C MET A 95 -3.53 7.33 5.17
N ASP A 96 -2.73 8.38 5.28
CA ASP A 96 -1.58 8.44 6.20
C ASP A 96 -1.60 9.76 6.97
N SER A 97 -1.68 9.70 8.31
CA SER A 97 -1.72 10.92 9.12
C SER A 97 -0.42 11.71 9.10
N ARG A 98 0.67 11.16 8.54
CA ARG A 98 1.96 11.84 8.35
C ARG A 98 1.99 12.71 7.09
N ALA A 99 1.12 12.42 6.12
CA ALA A 99 1.07 13.11 4.84
C ALA A 99 -0.29 13.77 4.64
N PRO A 100 -0.36 15.10 4.47
CA PRO A 100 -1.63 15.82 4.30
C PRO A 100 -2.19 15.70 2.88
N ASP A 101 -2.09 14.52 2.28
CA ASP A 101 -2.47 14.24 0.88
C ASP A 101 -3.91 13.72 0.75
N GLY A 102 -4.58 13.41 1.88
CA GLY A 102 -5.94 12.89 1.92
C GLY A 102 -6.02 11.41 1.52
N LEU A 103 -7.02 11.05 0.71
CA LEU A 103 -7.20 9.69 0.20
C LEU A 103 -6.35 9.48 -1.06
N MET A 104 -5.43 8.52 -1.01
CA MET A 104 -4.54 8.19 -2.11
C MET A 104 -4.97 6.86 -2.74
N SER A 105 -5.61 6.92 -3.90
CA SER A 105 -6.09 5.73 -4.62
C SER A 105 -5.08 5.27 -5.68
N ALA A 106 -4.93 3.97 -5.86
CA ALA A 106 -4.06 3.36 -6.86
C ALA A 106 -4.72 2.14 -7.51
N PHE A 107 -4.30 1.86 -8.74
CA PHE A 107 -4.84 0.75 -9.52
C PHE A 107 -3.73 0.05 -10.29
N SER A 108 -3.84 -1.26 -10.46
CA SER A 108 -3.04 -1.96 -11.46
C SER A 108 -3.64 -1.74 -12.85
N LEU A 109 -2.82 -1.87 -13.88
CA LEU A 109 -3.29 -1.89 -15.27
C LEU A 109 -3.80 -3.29 -15.64
N ASP A 110 -3.07 -4.31 -15.19
CA ASP A 110 -3.32 -5.72 -15.48
C ASP A 110 -3.77 -6.46 -14.22
N ALA A 111 -4.17 -7.71 -14.41
CA ALA A 111 -4.59 -8.56 -13.31
C ALA A 111 -3.46 -8.81 -12.30
N ASP A 112 -2.19 -8.80 -12.73
CA ASP A 112 -0.96 -9.08 -11.95
C ASP A 112 -1.03 -10.30 -11.01
N PRO A 113 -0.06 -11.22 -11.02
CA PRO A 113 -0.08 -12.33 -10.06
C PRO A 113 -0.05 -11.78 -8.63
N GLU A 114 -0.78 -12.41 -7.69
CA GLU A 114 -0.84 -11.90 -6.32
C GLU A 114 0.56 -11.74 -5.71
N GLN A 115 1.51 -12.60 -6.09
CA GLN A 115 2.87 -12.56 -5.55
C GLN A 115 3.57 -11.23 -5.82
N ARG A 116 3.22 -10.53 -6.91
CA ARG A 116 3.77 -9.23 -7.28
C ARG A 116 2.69 -8.35 -7.88
N VAL A 117 2.21 -7.40 -7.08
CA VAL A 117 1.17 -6.44 -7.49
C VAL A 117 1.82 -5.09 -7.76
N PHE A 118 1.80 -4.64 -9.02
CA PHE A 118 2.19 -3.29 -9.43
C PHE A 118 0.95 -2.40 -9.56
N MET A 119 1.01 -1.19 -9.00
CA MET A 119 -0.08 -0.22 -9.07
C MET A 119 0.47 1.19 -9.30
N SER A 120 -0.28 2.00 -10.03
CA SER A 120 -0.03 3.44 -10.15
C SER A 120 -1.08 4.20 -9.38
N PHE A 121 -0.65 5.16 -8.56
CA PHE A 121 -1.55 6.06 -7.87
C PHE A 121 -2.17 7.05 -8.87
N GLN A 122 -3.41 7.45 -8.59
CA GLN A 122 -3.94 8.67 -9.17
C GLN A 122 -3.00 9.84 -8.82
N PRO A 123 -2.71 10.76 -9.74
CA PRO A 123 -1.83 11.89 -9.44
C PRO A 123 -2.36 12.70 -8.26
N PHE A 124 -1.47 13.05 -7.33
CA PHE A 124 -1.78 13.92 -6.20
C PHE A 124 -0.65 14.92 -5.98
N ALA A 125 -0.98 16.03 -5.33
CA ALA A 125 0.00 17.04 -4.93
C ALA A 125 0.35 16.86 -3.46
N THR A 126 1.64 16.99 -3.15
CA THR A 126 2.15 16.97 -1.78
C THR A 126 2.71 18.35 -1.42
N PRO A 127 2.59 18.83 -0.16
CA PRO A 127 2.95 20.20 0.21
C PRO A 127 4.39 20.57 -0.10
N ASN A 128 5.31 19.61 -0.12
CA ASN A 128 6.63 19.60 -0.77
C ASN A 128 7.32 18.29 -0.39
N ILE A 129 8.01 17.63 -1.31
CA ILE A 129 8.77 16.40 -0.98
C ILE A 129 10.03 16.77 -0.18
N SER A 130 10.60 17.97 -0.41
CA SER A 130 11.81 18.42 0.27
C SER A 130 11.89 19.95 0.38
N GLY A 131 12.37 20.45 1.51
CA GLY A 131 12.56 21.89 1.75
C GLY A 131 11.52 22.49 2.70
N THR A 132 11.61 23.81 2.94
CA THR A 132 10.86 24.49 4.00
C THR A 132 9.60 25.22 3.51
N SER A 133 9.34 25.24 2.20
CA SER A 133 8.18 25.91 1.61
C SER A 133 7.06 24.92 1.33
N ALA A 134 5.85 25.20 1.79
CA ALA A 134 4.65 24.42 1.50
C ALA A 134 4.04 24.81 0.14
N ILE A 135 4.78 24.59 -0.94
CA ILE A 135 4.30 24.80 -2.32
C ILE A 135 3.94 23.43 -2.88
N GLY A 136 2.67 23.23 -3.25
CA GLY A 136 2.19 21.97 -3.80
C GLY A 136 3.01 21.50 -4.99
N GLN A 137 3.61 20.31 -4.89
CA GLN A 137 4.35 19.66 -5.95
C GLN A 137 3.58 18.42 -6.41
N MET A 138 3.26 18.36 -7.70
CA MET A 138 2.62 17.19 -8.28
C MET A 138 3.57 15.99 -8.27
N LEU A 139 3.07 14.85 -7.81
CA LEU A 139 3.82 13.61 -7.68
C LEU A 139 3.14 12.51 -8.49
N ARG A 140 3.93 11.80 -9.30
CA ARG A 140 3.55 10.46 -9.76
C ARG A 140 4.14 9.45 -8.80
N MET A 141 3.31 8.52 -8.38
CA MET A 141 3.69 7.47 -7.45
C MET A 141 3.28 6.12 -8.00
N GLU A 142 4.21 5.18 -7.97
CA GLU A 142 3.98 3.77 -8.29
C GLU A 142 4.28 2.94 -7.06
N GLN A 143 3.57 1.84 -6.87
CA GLN A 143 3.80 0.92 -5.78
C GLN A 143 3.90 -0.51 -6.28
N VAL A 144 4.87 -1.24 -5.72
CA VAL A 144 5.07 -2.65 -5.98
C VAL A 144 5.03 -3.40 -4.67
N ILE A 145 4.08 -4.32 -4.54
CA ILE A 145 3.98 -5.20 -3.38
C ILE A 145 4.45 -6.59 -3.78
N VAL A 146 5.53 -7.06 -3.16
CA VAL A 146 6.14 -8.36 -3.43
C VAL A 146 6.07 -9.22 -2.19
N ARG A 147 5.40 -10.38 -2.31
CA ARG A 147 5.46 -11.42 -1.29
C ARG A 147 6.71 -12.26 -1.53
N GLN A 148 7.69 -12.15 -0.64
CA GLN A 148 8.97 -12.84 -0.76
C GLN A 148 8.83 -14.31 -0.35
N ASP A 149 8.13 -14.56 0.76
CA ASP A 149 7.81 -15.89 1.25
C ASP A 149 6.50 -15.90 2.08
N ALA A 150 6.34 -16.82 3.03
CA ALA A 150 5.15 -16.89 3.89
C ALA A 150 5.08 -15.78 4.95
N ASP A 151 6.25 -15.29 5.36
CA ASP A 151 6.44 -14.39 6.51
C ASP A 151 6.97 -13.02 6.09
N HIS A 152 7.60 -12.90 4.93
CA HIS A 152 8.20 -11.67 4.44
C HIS A 152 7.49 -11.08 3.23
N GLU A 153 7.28 -9.77 3.26
CA GLU A 153 6.71 -8.97 2.18
C GLU A 153 7.41 -7.62 2.10
N VAL A 154 7.55 -7.08 0.90
CA VAL A 154 8.06 -5.72 0.67
C VAL A 154 7.03 -4.93 -0.11
N LYS A 155 6.79 -3.68 0.30
CA LYS A 155 6.02 -2.68 -0.44
C LYS A 155 6.96 -1.53 -0.77
N ASP A 156 7.32 -1.42 -2.04
CA ASP A 156 8.15 -0.34 -2.56
C ASP A 156 7.27 0.73 -3.18
N GLN A 157 7.58 2.00 -2.91
CA GLN A 157 6.92 3.16 -3.48
C GLN A 157 7.94 3.99 -4.23
N TYR A 158 7.74 4.12 -5.54
CA TYR A 158 8.60 4.91 -6.41
C TYR A 158 7.96 6.26 -6.69
N PHE A 159 8.74 7.31 -6.53
CA PHE A 159 8.31 8.69 -6.68
C PHE A 159 8.89 9.27 -7.97
N THR A 160 8.13 10.13 -8.62
CA THR A 160 8.57 10.95 -9.74
C THR A 160 7.92 12.31 -9.60
N ALA A 161 8.70 13.28 -9.13
CA ALA A 161 8.26 14.67 -8.99
C ALA A 161 8.04 15.30 -10.37
N ALA A 162 7.02 16.15 -10.49
CA ALA A 162 6.84 16.98 -11.66
C ALA A 162 7.96 18.03 -11.79
N GLY A 163 8.44 18.22 -13.02
CA GLY A 163 9.52 19.15 -13.36
C GLY A 163 9.91 19.03 -14.83
N SER A 164 10.88 19.82 -15.28
CA SER A 164 11.37 19.80 -16.67
C SER A 164 12.14 18.51 -17.02
N THR A 165 12.76 17.87 -16.01
CA THR A 165 13.48 16.61 -16.16
C THR A 165 13.09 15.68 -15.00
N PRO A 166 11.93 14.99 -15.08
CA PRO A 166 11.45 14.15 -14.00
C PRO A 166 12.40 12.97 -13.78
N VAL A 167 12.88 12.82 -12.54
CA VAL A 167 13.70 11.68 -12.11
C VAL A 167 12.85 10.78 -11.23
N LYS A 168 12.89 9.48 -11.51
CA LYS A 168 12.26 8.45 -10.68
C LYS A 168 13.24 7.95 -9.62
N TRP A 169 12.78 7.78 -8.38
CA TRP A 169 13.57 7.13 -7.32
C TRP A 169 12.68 6.28 -6.41
N LEU A 170 13.31 5.43 -5.59
CA LEU A 170 12.62 4.71 -4.52
C LEU A 170 12.38 5.68 -3.38
N GLY A 171 11.14 6.12 -3.18
CA GLY A 171 10.76 7.06 -2.13
C GLY A 171 10.61 6.38 -0.79
N ASN A 172 9.88 5.26 -0.74
CA ASN A 172 9.71 4.46 0.47
C ASN A 172 9.86 2.96 0.18
N ARG A 173 10.40 2.23 1.15
CA ARG A 173 10.32 0.77 1.27
C ARG A 173 9.72 0.42 2.62
N TYR A 174 8.66 -0.36 2.61
CA TYR A 174 8.10 -0.99 3.80
C TYR A 174 8.51 -2.46 3.75
N SER A 175 9.29 -2.89 4.74
CA SER A 175 9.69 -4.28 4.93
C SER A 175 8.83 -4.87 6.04
N TYR A 176 8.07 -5.91 5.71
CA TYR A 176 7.15 -6.58 6.63
C TYR A 176 7.68 -7.96 7.00
N THR A 177 7.63 -8.29 8.28
CA THR A 177 7.87 -9.64 8.81
C THR A 177 6.68 -10.08 9.63
N ARG A 178 6.17 -11.30 9.43
CA ARG A 178 5.10 -11.86 10.24
C ARG A 178 5.53 -11.94 11.70
N ARG A 179 4.72 -11.33 12.57
CA ARG A 179 4.89 -11.47 14.01
C ARG A 179 4.30 -12.82 14.42
N LYS A 180 5.11 -13.63 15.11
CA LYS A 180 4.73 -14.96 15.60
C LYS A 180 3.94 -14.88 16.91
#